data_AF-A0A953XPU0-F1
#
_entry.id   AF-A0A953XPU0-F1
#
_cell.length_a   1.000
_cell.length_b   1.000
_cell.length_c   1.000
_cell.angle_alpha   90.00
_cell.angle_beta   90.00
_cell.angle_gamma   90.00
#
_symmetry.space_group_name_H-M   'P 1'
#
loop_
_entity.id
_entity.type
_entity.pdbx_description
1 polymer ?
#
loop_
_entity_poly.entity_id
_entity_poly.type
_entity_poly.pdbx_seq_one_letter_code
_entity_poly.pdbx_strand_id
1 'polypeptide(L)'
;MWLAASTGAQLGMAKLIKQGYVTIHDGLPEFSFQILVMLGFTFVLLAYWKFVRKAQLRTLGLRIDRLAGDLKFALVAAIAMGLLYLALAGVYWTVLQVFFDDGQEMFRSHLRGAIFKDSSALYFVGVVIFFPILEEIWFRGLMYTPMRREWGRWPAILILSVLFAAAHNVTFPINQFLGGLIFVWAYEKRQSLVAPILLHIAGNGSLAVIGWAIVKWQLL
;
A
#
# COMPACT_ATOMS: atom_id res chain seq x y z
N MET A 1 -33.45 -10.30 34.76
CA MET A 1 -34.25 -10.10 33.53
C MET A 1 -33.60 -9.14 32.52
N TRP A 2 -33.00 -8.02 32.95
CA TRP A 2 -32.31 -7.07 32.06
C TRP A 2 -31.04 -7.60 31.34
N LEU A 3 -30.25 -8.45 32.00
CA LEU A 3 -28.99 -9.01 31.43
C LEU A 3 -29.21 -10.02 30.29
N ALA A 4 -30.36 -10.69 30.24
CA ALA A 4 -30.69 -11.67 29.19
C ALA A 4 -31.21 -11.00 27.90
N ALA A 5 -31.90 -9.86 28.05
CA ALA A 5 -32.41 -9.08 26.91
C ALA A 5 -31.28 -8.36 26.16
N SER A 6 -30.26 -7.86 26.87
CA SER A 6 -29.07 -7.23 26.25
C SER A 6 -28.20 -8.24 25.50
N THR A 7 -28.01 -9.44 26.06
CA THR A 7 -27.25 -10.52 25.40
C THR A 7 -27.98 -11.07 24.17
N GLY A 8 -29.31 -11.22 24.21
CA GLY A 8 -30.12 -11.62 23.05
C GLY A 8 -30.08 -10.61 21.91
N ALA A 9 -30.15 -9.30 22.23
CA ALA A 9 -30.03 -8.23 21.24
C ALA A 9 -28.62 -8.15 20.62
N GLN A 10 -27.57 -8.36 21.41
CA GLN A 10 -26.19 -8.42 20.93
C GLN A 10 -25.94 -9.63 20.02
N LEU A 11 -26.48 -10.80 20.36
CA LEU A 11 -26.42 -12.00 19.50
C LEU A 11 -27.18 -11.79 18.18
N GLY A 12 -28.35 -11.16 18.22
CA GLY A 12 -29.14 -10.83 17.03
C GLY A 12 -28.42 -9.87 16.09
N MET A 13 -27.83 -8.81 16.64
CA MET A 13 -27.04 -7.84 15.88
C MET A 13 -25.80 -8.48 15.26
N ALA A 14 -25.05 -9.32 16.00
CA ALA A 14 -23.90 -10.04 15.48
C ALA A 14 -24.28 -10.99 14.33
N LYS A 15 -25.45 -11.64 14.43
CA LYS A 15 -25.99 -12.50 13.37
C LYS A 15 -26.34 -11.70 12.11
N LEU A 16 -27.00 -10.55 12.27
CA LEU A 16 -27.35 -9.65 11.16
C LEU A 16 -26.11 -9.06 10.48
N ILE A 17 -25.10 -8.65 11.24
CA ILE A 17 -23.82 -8.17 10.70
C ILE A 17 -23.13 -9.29 9.92
N LYS A 18 -23.08 -10.51 10.50
CA LYS A 18 -22.48 -11.67 9.84
C LYS A 18 -23.23 -12.03 8.56
N GLN A 19 -24.56 -11.99 8.57
CA GLN A 19 -25.38 -12.30 7.41
C GLN A 19 -25.24 -11.24 6.32
N GLY A 20 -25.25 -9.95 6.67
CA GLY A 20 -24.98 -8.86 5.74
C GLY A 20 -23.57 -8.93 5.15
N TYR A 21 -22.55 -9.25 5.97
CA TYR A 21 -21.19 -9.50 5.49
C TYR A 21 -21.15 -10.61 4.44
N VAL A 22 -21.74 -11.78 4.76
CA VAL A 22 -21.77 -12.94 3.85
C VAL A 22 -22.50 -12.59 2.55
N THR A 23 -23.66 -11.94 2.62
CA THR A 23 -24.42 -11.55 1.41
C THR A 23 -23.66 -10.55 0.53
N ILE A 24 -22.94 -9.59 1.11
CA ILE A 24 -22.16 -8.60 0.34
C ILE A 24 -20.88 -9.23 -0.21
N HIS A 25 -20.21 -10.07 0.58
CA HIS A 25 -18.97 -10.75 0.22
C HIS A 25 -19.20 -11.77 -0.91
N ASP A 26 -20.23 -12.61 -0.79
CA ASP A 26 -20.60 -13.60 -1.82
C ASP A 26 -21.16 -12.96 -3.10
N GLY A 27 -21.67 -11.72 -3.00
CA GLY A 27 -22.27 -10.98 -4.12
C GLY A 27 -21.29 -10.15 -4.95
N LEU A 28 -20.03 -10.02 -4.51
CA LEU A 28 -19.00 -9.21 -5.19
C LEU A 28 -17.73 -10.02 -5.41
N PRO A 29 -16.94 -9.72 -6.47
CA PRO A 29 -15.58 -10.23 -6.54
C PRO A 29 -14.79 -9.77 -5.30
N GLU A 30 -14.04 -10.69 -4.67
CA GLU A 30 -13.21 -10.45 -3.47
C GLU A 30 -12.45 -9.12 -3.54
N PHE A 31 -11.86 -8.82 -4.70
CA PHE A 31 -11.12 -7.58 -4.94
C PHE A 31 -11.97 -6.31 -4.78
N SER A 32 -13.21 -6.33 -5.30
CA SER A 32 -14.14 -5.21 -5.18
C SER A 32 -14.58 -5.03 -3.73
N PHE A 33 -14.81 -6.14 -3.03
CA PHE A 33 -15.13 -6.12 -1.61
C PHE A 33 -14.00 -5.48 -0.78
N GLN A 34 -12.74 -5.85 -1.04
CA GLN A 34 -11.57 -5.25 -0.37
C GLN A 34 -11.48 -3.74 -0.59
N ILE A 35 -11.70 -3.25 -1.82
CA ILE A 35 -11.74 -1.81 -2.10
C ILE A 35 -12.82 -1.12 -1.27
N LEU A 36 -14.03 -1.68 -1.20
CA LEU A 36 -15.13 -1.09 -0.43
C LEU A 36 -14.82 -1.06 1.07
N VAL A 37 -14.24 -2.13 1.62
CA VAL A 37 -13.80 -2.19 3.01
C VAL A 37 -12.76 -1.12 3.30
N MET A 38 -11.76 -0.96 2.43
CA MET A 38 -10.74 0.08 2.60
C MET A 38 -11.31 1.49 2.46
N LEU A 39 -12.24 1.74 1.54
CA LEU A 39 -12.93 3.02 1.45
C LEU A 39 -13.72 3.34 2.72
N GLY A 40 -14.48 2.36 3.23
CA GLY A 40 -15.23 2.48 4.48
C GLY A 40 -14.31 2.78 5.67
N PHE A 41 -13.22 2.02 5.81
CA PHE A 41 -12.24 2.25 6.87
C PHE A 41 -11.55 3.62 6.76
N THR A 42 -11.21 4.03 5.53
CA THR A 42 -10.66 5.38 5.27
C THR A 42 -11.63 6.45 5.72
N PHE A 43 -12.91 6.34 5.38
CA PHE A 43 -13.93 7.30 5.80
C PHE A 43 -14.03 7.39 7.33
N VAL A 44 -14.03 6.24 8.01
CA VAL A 44 -14.04 6.18 9.48
C VAL A 44 -12.80 6.87 10.08
N LEU A 45 -11.60 6.58 9.55
CA LEU A 45 -10.36 7.19 10.04
C LEU A 45 -10.32 8.71 9.81
N LEU A 46 -10.78 9.18 8.64
CA LEU A 46 -10.87 10.61 8.33
C LEU A 46 -11.94 11.31 9.20
N ALA A 47 -13.06 10.64 9.46
CA ALA A 47 -14.09 11.14 10.37
C ALA A 47 -13.54 11.22 11.80
N TYR A 48 -12.85 10.19 12.29
CA TYR A 48 -12.17 10.21 13.58
C TYR A 48 -11.15 11.37 13.65
N TRP A 49 -10.32 11.54 12.62
CA TRP A 49 -9.34 12.62 12.53
C TRP A 49 -9.99 14.01 12.60
N LYS A 50 -11.09 14.21 11.87
CA LYS A 50 -11.80 15.49 11.82
C LYS A 50 -12.60 15.78 13.09
N PHE A 51 -13.39 14.81 13.55
CA PHE A 51 -14.39 15.04 14.59
C PHE A 51 -13.88 14.73 16.01
N VAL A 52 -13.04 13.70 16.16
CA VAL A 52 -12.49 13.31 17.48
C VAL A 52 -11.18 14.03 17.76
N ARG A 53 -10.23 13.98 16.82
CA ARG A 53 -8.93 14.67 16.97
C ARG A 53 -9.01 16.18 16.71
N LYS A 54 -10.15 16.67 16.20
CA LYS A 54 -10.38 18.09 15.83
C LYS A 54 -9.29 18.65 14.89
N ALA A 55 -8.62 17.77 14.15
CA ALA A 55 -7.54 18.13 13.26
C ALA A 55 -8.08 18.41 11.85
N GLN A 56 -7.53 19.43 11.20
CA GLN A 56 -8.00 19.81 9.87
C GLN A 56 -7.41 18.88 8.81
N LEU A 57 -8.20 18.44 7.83
CA LEU A 57 -7.70 17.53 6.77
C LEU A 57 -6.54 18.13 5.96
N ARG A 58 -6.40 19.46 5.92
CA ARG A 58 -5.23 20.13 5.33
C ARG A 58 -3.91 19.77 6.02
N THR A 59 -3.94 19.31 7.27
CA THR A 59 -2.72 18.88 7.99
C THR A 59 -2.20 17.53 7.51
N LEU A 60 -2.96 16.81 6.67
CA LEU A 60 -2.49 15.58 6.02
C LEU A 60 -1.45 15.85 4.93
N GLY A 61 -1.24 17.12 4.54
CA GLY A 61 -0.27 17.51 3.54
C GLY A 61 -0.78 17.42 2.09
N LEU A 62 -2.09 17.37 1.84
CA LEU A 62 -2.64 17.45 0.48
C LEU A 62 -2.36 18.82 -0.14
N ARG A 63 -1.27 18.93 -0.91
CA ARG A 63 -0.77 20.17 -1.51
C ARG A 63 -0.86 20.17 -3.03
N ILE A 64 -2.09 20.30 -3.55
CA ILE A 64 -2.35 20.34 -5.00
C ILE A 64 -1.75 21.60 -5.64
N ASP A 65 -1.52 22.66 -4.86
CA ASP A 65 -0.77 23.87 -5.26
C ASP A 65 0.65 23.55 -5.77
N ARG A 66 1.22 22.40 -5.39
CA ARG A 66 2.57 21.97 -5.77
C ARG A 66 2.61 20.83 -6.78
N LEU A 67 1.47 20.47 -7.37
CA LEU A 67 1.30 19.29 -8.21
C LEU A 67 2.38 19.17 -9.31
N ALA A 68 2.65 20.23 -10.05
CA ALA A 68 3.66 20.20 -11.12
C ALA A 68 5.07 19.88 -10.61
N GLY A 69 5.45 20.43 -9.45
CA GLY A 69 6.73 20.17 -8.82
C GLY A 69 6.80 18.76 -8.23
N ASP A 70 5.70 18.28 -7.66
CA ASP A 70 5.61 16.93 -7.08
C ASP A 70 5.60 15.86 -8.16
N LEU A 71 5.01 16.13 -9.32
CA LEU A 71 5.06 15.25 -10.49
C LEU A 71 6.49 15.11 -11.01
N LYS A 72 7.22 16.22 -11.20
CA LYS A 72 8.63 16.19 -11.61
C LYS A 72 9.48 15.42 -10.61
N PHE A 73 9.27 15.67 -9.31
CA PHE A 73 9.96 14.95 -8.25
C PHE A 73 9.65 13.46 -8.29
N ALA A 74 8.37 13.08 -8.38
CA ALA A 74 7.94 11.69 -8.43
C ALA A 74 8.53 10.95 -9.63
N LEU A 75 8.61 11.58 -10.80
CA LEU A 75 9.23 10.99 -11.99
C LEU A 75 10.72 10.68 -11.76
N VAL A 76 11.48 11.65 -11.27
CA VAL A 76 12.92 11.46 -10.99
C VAL A 76 13.13 10.42 -9.88
N ALA A 77 12.34 10.50 -8.81
CA ALA A 77 12.40 9.56 -7.69
C ALA A 77 12.01 8.14 -8.13
N ALA A 78 11.04 7.99 -9.04
CA ALA A 78 10.62 6.70 -9.57
C ALA A 78 11.74 6.05 -10.40
N ILE A 79 12.45 6.84 -11.22
CA ILE A 79 13.63 6.35 -11.96
C ILE A 79 14.72 5.90 -10.98
N ALA A 80 15.03 6.72 -9.97
CA ALA A 80 16.04 6.37 -8.97
C ALA A 80 15.65 5.12 -8.16
N MET A 81 14.39 5.01 -7.75
CA MET A 81 13.82 3.85 -7.07
C MET A 81 13.86 2.60 -7.96
N GLY A 82 13.54 2.74 -9.24
CA GLY A 82 13.65 1.64 -10.23
C GLY A 82 15.08 1.14 -10.39
N LEU A 83 16.05 2.05 -10.55
CA LEU A 83 17.47 1.70 -10.63
C LEU A 83 17.96 1.01 -9.35
N LEU A 84 17.54 1.49 -8.18
CA LEU A 84 17.84 0.85 -6.91
C LEU A 84 17.30 -0.59 -6.86
N TYR A 85 16.03 -0.80 -7.20
CA TYR A 85 15.46 -2.15 -7.19
C TYR A 85 16.08 -3.06 -8.24
N LEU A 86 16.45 -2.55 -9.42
CA LEU A 86 17.18 -3.33 -10.41
C LEU A 86 18.55 -3.78 -9.90
N ALA A 87 19.29 -2.88 -9.23
CA ALA A 87 20.57 -3.22 -8.62
C ALA A 87 20.40 -4.28 -7.51
N LEU A 88 19.40 -4.10 -6.63
CA LEU A 88 19.09 -5.07 -5.57
C LEU A 88 18.65 -6.43 -6.14
N ALA A 89 17.87 -6.45 -7.21
CA ALA A 89 17.48 -7.68 -7.90
C ALA A 89 18.69 -8.38 -8.51
N GLY A 90 19.65 -7.65 -9.09
CA GLY A 90 20.90 -8.22 -9.61
C GLY A 90 21.79 -8.82 -8.52
N VAL A 91 21.90 -8.16 -7.37
CA VAL A 91 22.58 -8.72 -6.18
C VAL A 91 21.87 -9.97 -5.70
N TYR A 92 20.54 -9.93 -5.55
CA TYR A 92 19.74 -11.07 -5.12
C TYR A 92 19.90 -12.26 -6.07
N TRP A 93 19.83 -12.02 -7.38
CA TRP A 93 20.07 -13.02 -8.39
C TRP A 93 21.46 -13.65 -8.26
N THR A 94 22.51 -12.84 -8.10
CA THR A 94 23.89 -13.30 -7.95
C THR A 94 24.07 -14.15 -6.70
N VAL A 95 23.52 -13.71 -5.56
CA VAL A 95 23.53 -14.48 -4.30
C VAL A 95 22.84 -15.83 -4.51
N LEU A 96 21.69 -15.86 -5.17
CA LEU A 96 21.02 -17.13 -5.44
C LEU A 96 21.88 -18.07 -6.29
N GLN A 97 22.54 -17.58 -7.35
CA GLN A 97 23.40 -18.42 -8.20
C GLN A 97 24.63 -18.97 -7.48
N VAL A 98 25.19 -18.20 -6.53
CA VAL A 98 26.43 -18.59 -5.83
C VAL A 98 26.15 -19.59 -4.72
N PHE A 99 25.02 -19.47 -4.03
CA PHE A 99 24.73 -20.24 -2.82
C PHE A 99 23.74 -21.40 -3.02
N PHE A 100 23.03 -21.46 -4.16
CA PHE A 100 21.99 -22.46 -4.39
C PHE A 100 22.08 -23.03 -5.81
N ASP A 101 22.08 -24.36 -5.92
CA ASP A 101 22.15 -25.08 -7.21
C ASP A 101 20.94 -24.77 -8.12
N ASP A 102 19.78 -24.49 -7.53
CA ASP A 102 18.54 -24.12 -8.20
C ASP A 102 18.27 -22.60 -8.19
N GLY A 103 19.29 -21.79 -7.92
CA GLY A 103 19.16 -20.35 -7.73
C GLY A 103 18.48 -19.62 -8.89
N GLN A 104 18.62 -20.11 -10.13
CA GLN A 104 17.93 -19.53 -11.29
C GLN A 104 16.41 -19.73 -11.24
N GLU A 105 15.94 -20.92 -10.85
CA GLU A 105 14.50 -21.18 -10.72
C GLU A 105 13.92 -20.51 -9.48
N MET A 106 14.69 -20.42 -8.39
CA MET A 106 14.32 -19.61 -7.22
C MET A 106 14.07 -18.14 -7.59
N PHE A 107 14.97 -17.54 -8.38
CA PHE A 107 14.79 -16.15 -8.82
C PHE A 107 13.58 -16.00 -9.75
N ARG A 108 13.41 -16.91 -10.72
CA ARG A 108 12.27 -16.90 -11.66
C ARG A 108 10.95 -17.08 -10.95
N SER A 109 10.86 -18.01 -10.00
CA SER A 109 9.65 -18.24 -9.20
C SER A 109 9.30 -17.02 -8.35
N HIS A 110 10.31 -16.35 -7.76
CA HIS A 110 10.10 -15.08 -7.05
C HIS A 110 9.57 -13.98 -7.98
N LEU A 111 10.15 -13.83 -9.18
CA LEU A 111 9.65 -12.86 -10.17
C LEU A 111 8.23 -13.19 -10.63
N ARG A 112 7.91 -14.46 -10.92
CA ARG A 112 6.55 -14.90 -11.28
C ARG A 112 5.54 -14.60 -10.17
N GLY A 113 5.93 -14.81 -8.91
CA GLY A 113 5.10 -14.49 -7.75
C GLY A 113 4.87 -12.99 -7.56
N ALA A 114 5.78 -12.14 -8.04
CA ALA A 114 5.68 -10.69 -8.00
C ALA A 114 4.87 -10.08 -9.17
N ILE A 115 4.60 -10.85 -10.23
CA ILE A 115 3.81 -10.41 -11.38
C ILE A 115 2.31 -10.43 -11.05
N PHE A 116 1.54 -9.55 -11.69
CA PHE A 116 0.10 -9.38 -11.51
C PHE A 116 -0.63 -10.69 -11.79
N LYS A 117 -1.40 -11.14 -10.79
CA LYS A 117 -2.16 -12.40 -10.83
C LYS A 117 -3.44 -12.30 -11.66
N ASP A 118 -3.88 -11.08 -11.97
CA ASP A 118 -5.06 -10.78 -12.77
C ASP A 118 -4.72 -9.68 -13.79
N SER A 119 -5.23 -9.84 -15.00
CA SER A 119 -5.05 -8.90 -16.14
C SER A 119 -6.26 -8.00 -16.34
N SER A 120 -7.29 -8.10 -15.49
CA SER A 120 -8.48 -7.26 -15.55
C SER A 120 -8.13 -5.79 -15.35
N ALA A 121 -8.80 -4.91 -16.10
CA ALA A 121 -8.61 -3.47 -15.97
C ALA A 121 -8.93 -2.98 -14.55
N LEU A 122 -9.93 -3.59 -13.89
CA LEU A 122 -10.29 -3.27 -12.51
C LEU A 122 -9.15 -3.59 -11.54
N TYR A 123 -8.53 -4.78 -11.67
CA TYR A 123 -7.39 -5.15 -10.84
C TYR A 123 -6.22 -4.19 -11.03
N PHE A 124 -5.91 -3.86 -12.29
CA PHE A 124 -4.84 -2.92 -12.62
C PHE A 124 -5.09 -1.53 -12.00
N VAL A 125 -6.28 -0.95 -12.21
CA VAL A 125 -6.63 0.37 -11.65
C VAL A 125 -6.62 0.33 -10.12
N GLY A 126 -7.08 -0.78 -9.53
CA GLY A 126 -7.05 -0.99 -8.09
C GLY A 126 -5.62 -0.92 -7.53
N VAL A 127 -4.73 -1.79 -8.01
CA VAL A 127 -3.36 -1.97 -7.50
C VAL A 127 -2.44 -0.81 -7.86
N VAL A 128 -2.63 -0.18 -9.03
CA VAL A 128 -1.75 0.91 -9.49
C VAL A 128 -2.19 2.27 -8.93
N ILE A 129 -3.49 2.49 -8.74
CA ILE A 129 -4.01 3.83 -8.39
C ILE A 129 -4.71 3.82 -7.03
N PHE A 130 -5.76 3.01 -6.88
CA PHE A 130 -6.64 3.10 -5.71
C PHE A 130 -5.93 2.73 -4.40
N PHE A 131 -5.30 1.56 -4.32
CA PHE A 131 -4.60 1.11 -3.11
C PHE A 131 -3.46 2.06 -2.72
N PRO A 132 -2.55 2.46 -3.64
CA PRO A 132 -1.51 3.45 -3.32
C PRO A 132 -2.04 4.74 -2.72
N ILE A 133 -3.14 5.30 -3.25
CA ILE A 133 -3.73 6.53 -2.70
C ILE A 133 -4.19 6.31 -1.26
N LEU A 134 -4.94 5.24 -1.00
CA LEU A 134 -5.47 4.95 0.34
C LEU A 134 -4.34 4.65 1.33
N GLU A 135 -3.36 3.86 0.93
CA GLU A 135 -2.20 3.53 1.74
C GLU A 135 -1.41 4.80 2.11
N GLU A 136 -1.13 5.70 1.16
CA GLU A 136 -0.44 6.94 1.50
C GLU A 136 -1.26 7.83 2.45
N ILE A 137 -2.58 7.91 2.29
CA ILE A 137 -3.45 8.63 3.22
C ILE A 137 -3.33 8.06 4.64
N TRP A 138 -3.35 6.73 4.78
CA TRP A 138 -3.29 6.08 6.08
C TRP A 138 -1.91 6.22 6.71
N PHE A 139 -0.87 5.77 6.01
CA PHE A 139 0.47 5.71 6.57
C PHE A 139 1.08 7.11 6.69
N ARG A 140 1.01 7.97 5.67
CA ARG A 140 1.74 9.26 5.65
C ARG A 140 0.85 10.40 6.14
N GLY A 141 -0.40 10.44 5.69
CA GLY A 141 -1.35 11.45 6.14
C GLY A 141 -1.67 11.31 7.63
N LEU A 142 -2.22 10.15 8.01
CA LEU A 142 -2.83 9.94 9.32
C LEU A 142 -1.84 9.45 10.39
N MET A 143 -0.98 8.46 10.08
CA MET A 143 -0.11 7.83 11.08
C MET A 143 1.23 8.55 11.25
N TYR A 144 1.90 8.93 10.15
CA TYR A 144 3.25 9.50 10.22
C TYR A 144 3.31 10.80 11.01
N THR A 145 2.40 11.73 10.76
CA THR A 145 2.40 13.07 11.37
C THR A 145 2.41 13.02 12.91
N PRO A 146 1.50 12.28 13.59
CA PRO A 146 1.56 12.16 15.05
C PRO A 146 2.80 11.39 15.53
N MET A 147 3.17 10.28 14.88
CA MET A 147 4.38 9.52 15.24
C MET A 147 5.64 10.38 15.17
N ARG A 148 5.76 11.22 14.13
CA ARG A 148 6.88 12.13 13.92
C ARG A 148 7.00 13.19 15.02
N ARG A 149 5.86 13.64 15.55
CA ARG A 149 5.76 14.63 16.64
C ARG A 149 6.10 14.00 17.99
N GLU A 150 5.66 12.77 18.23
CA GLU A 150 5.83 12.08 19.52
C GLU A 150 7.22 11.42 19.65
N TRP A 151 7.70 10.75 18.61
CA TRP A 151 8.92 9.91 18.68
C TRP A 151 10.10 10.48 17.88
N GLY A 152 9.93 11.63 17.23
CA GLY A 152 10.97 12.22 16.41
C GLY A 152 11.12 11.55 15.04
N ARG A 153 12.22 11.87 14.34
CA ARG A 153 12.34 11.64 12.88
C ARG A 153 12.52 10.17 12.55
N TRP A 154 13.65 9.66 13.00
CA TRP A 154 14.14 8.35 12.61
C TRP A 154 13.27 7.22 13.16
N PRO A 155 12.82 7.25 14.43
CA PRO A 155 11.89 6.24 14.94
C PRO A 155 10.57 6.21 14.16
N ALA A 156 9.99 7.37 13.85
CA ALA A 156 8.74 7.44 13.08
C ALA A 156 8.91 6.88 11.66
N ILE A 157 10.01 7.19 10.97
CA ILE A 157 10.32 6.66 9.63
C ILE A 157 10.43 5.13 9.68
N LEU A 158 11.24 4.60 10.61
CA LEU A 158 11.51 3.18 10.70
C LEU A 158 10.26 2.40 11.08
N ILE A 159 9.57 2.80 12.15
CA ILE A 159 8.37 2.09 12.64
C ILE A 159 7.29 2.12 11.57
N LEU A 160 7.04 3.27 10.93
CA LEU A 160 6.01 3.35 9.91
C LEU A 160 6.34 2.49 8.69
N SER A 161 7.61 2.39 8.31
CA SER A 161 8.04 1.54 7.19
C SER A 161 7.91 0.05 7.52
N VAL A 162 8.17 -0.34 8.77
CA VAL A 162 7.90 -1.71 9.25
C VAL A 162 6.41 -2.01 9.26
N LEU A 163 5.57 -1.08 9.75
CA LEU A 163 4.12 -1.26 9.75
C LEU A 163 3.56 -1.37 8.32
N PHE A 164 4.07 -0.56 7.40
CA PHE A 164 3.73 -0.65 5.99
C PHE A 164 4.11 -2.01 5.40
N ALA A 165 5.32 -2.50 5.69
CA ALA A 165 5.76 -3.83 5.26
C ALA A 165 4.91 -4.96 5.86
N ALA A 166 4.60 -4.89 7.16
CA ALA A 166 3.82 -5.89 7.88
C ALA A 166 2.35 -5.94 7.44
N ALA A 167 1.81 -4.84 6.92
CA ALA A 167 0.47 -4.81 6.35
C ALA A 167 0.35 -5.64 5.06
N HIS A 168 1.47 -5.98 4.42
CA HIS A 168 1.50 -6.82 3.24
C HIS A 168 1.71 -8.27 3.65
N ASN A 169 0.78 -9.15 3.27
CA ASN A 169 0.81 -10.58 3.60
C ASN A 169 1.80 -11.36 2.71
N VAL A 170 3.08 -11.00 2.76
CA VAL A 170 4.16 -11.62 1.99
C VAL A 170 5.27 -12.09 2.92
N THR A 171 5.87 -13.24 2.62
CA THR A 171 6.87 -13.90 3.47
C THR A 171 8.13 -13.07 3.70
N PHE A 172 8.49 -12.22 2.73
CA PHE A 172 9.66 -11.33 2.80
C PHE A 172 9.31 -9.93 2.29
N PRO A 173 8.71 -9.06 3.11
CA PRO A 173 8.20 -7.75 2.69
C PRO A 173 9.31 -6.69 2.57
N ILE A 174 10.51 -7.08 2.11
CA ILE A 174 11.66 -6.16 2.03
C ILE A 174 11.43 -5.04 1.02
N ASN A 175 10.76 -5.35 -0.10
CA ASN A 175 10.40 -4.35 -1.11
C ASN A 175 9.44 -3.32 -0.52
N GLN A 176 8.45 -3.78 0.24
CA GLN A 176 7.49 -2.93 0.93
C GLN A 176 8.17 -2.10 2.02
N PHE A 177 9.09 -2.67 2.80
CA PHE A 177 9.85 -1.92 3.80
C PHE A 177 10.68 -0.80 3.15
N LEU A 178 11.42 -1.11 2.08
CA LEU A 178 12.21 -0.11 1.34
C LEU A 178 11.32 0.95 0.68
N GLY A 179 10.21 0.55 0.07
CA GLY A 179 9.19 1.49 -0.44
C GLY A 179 8.64 2.37 0.68
N GLY A 180 8.38 1.76 1.84
CA GLY A 180 8.03 2.40 3.10
C GLY A 180 8.93 3.59 3.41
N LEU A 181 10.24 3.35 3.45
CA LEU A 181 11.26 4.35 3.72
C LEU A 181 11.27 5.45 2.64
N ILE A 182 11.22 5.07 1.38
CA ILE A 182 11.27 5.99 0.23
C ILE A 182 10.05 6.92 0.22
N PHE A 183 8.85 6.38 0.45
CA PHE A 183 7.61 7.17 0.43
C PHE A 183 7.55 8.12 1.64
N VAL A 184 8.01 7.71 2.82
CA VAL A 184 8.12 8.63 3.96
C VAL A 184 9.16 9.73 3.70
N TRP A 185 10.30 9.37 3.10
CA TRP A 185 11.30 10.35 2.66
C TRP A 185 10.73 11.35 1.65
N ALA A 186 9.95 10.88 0.67
CA ALA A 186 9.28 11.71 -0.31
C ALA A 186 8.30 12.69 0.36
N TYR A 187 7.51 12.20 1.31
CA TYR A 187 6.61 13.01 2.12
C TYR A 187 7.36 14.11 2.88
N GLU A 188 8.44 13.76 3.61
CA GLU A 188 9.24 14.73 4.35
C GLU A 188 9.96 15.73 3.43
N LYS A 189 10.51 15.27 2.30
CA LYS A 189 11.26 16.12 1.39
C LYS A 189 10.36 17.17 0.73
N ARG A 190 9.13 16.79 0.39
CA ARG A 190 8.19 17.62 -0.35
C ARG A 190 7.22 18.37 0.54
N GLN A 191 7.06 17.92 1.78
CA GLN A 191 6.02 18.40 2.71
C GLN A 191 4.65 18.37 2.03
N SER A 192 4.40 17.28 1.29
CA SER A 192 3.24 17.07 0.43
C SER A 192 2.93 15.59 0.37
N LEU A 193 1.65 15.25 0.55
CA LEU A 193 1.11 13.91 0.39
C LEU A 193 0.96 13.52 -1.08
N VAL A 194 0.88 14.50 -1.98
CA VAL A 194 0.76 14.25 -3.43
C VAL A 194 2.04 13.61 -3.97
N ALA A 195 3.21 14.05 -3.47
CA ALA A 195 4.50 13.50 -3.90
C ALA A 195 4.67 11.98 -3.68
N PRO A 196 4.48 11.42 -2.47
CA PRO A 196 4.56 9.98 -2.27
C PRO A 196 3.44 9.23 -2.99
N ILE A 197 2.23 9.80 -3.12
CA ILE A 197 1.14 9.18 -3.92
C ILE A 197 1.60 8.98 -5.36
N LEU A 198 2.08 10.04 -6.02
CA LEU A 198 2.52 9.97 -7.41
C LEU A 198 3.71 9.01 -7.57
N LEU A 199 4.65 9.02 -6.63
CA LEU A 199 5.79 8.11 -6.64
C LEU A 199 5.36 6.64 -6.48
N HIS A 200 4.41 6.36 -5.59
CA HIS A 200 3.89 5.02 -5.35
C HIS A 200 3.11 4.50 -6.57
N ILE A 201 2.22 5.34 -7.15
CA ILE A 201 1.52 5.02 -8.40
C ILE A 201 2.52 4.74 -9.53
N ALA A 202 3.55 5.57 -9.67
CA ALA A 202 4.58 5.37 -10.70
C ALA A 202 5.36 4.07 -10.49
N GLY A 203 5.71 3.73 -9.25
CA GLY A 203 6.37 2.48 -8.90
C GLY A 203 5.51 1.25 -9.25
N ASN A 204 4.26 1.22 -8.76
CA ASN A 204 3.34 0.12 -9.03
C ASN A 204 2.99 0.02 -10.52
N GLY A 205 2.78 1.14 -11.20
CA GLY A 205 2.53 1.18 -12.64
C GLY A 205 3.71 0.64 -13.45
N SER A 206 4.94 0.97 -13.07
CA SER A 206 6.15 0.43 -13.72
C SER A 206 6.23 -1.08 -13.56
N LEU A 207 6.00 -1.60 -12.34
CA LEU A 207 5.94 -3.04 -12.09
C LEU A 207 4.82 -3.71 -12.88
N ALA A 208 3.67 -3.05 -13.04
CA ALA A 208 2.54 -3.57 -13.80
C ALA A 208 2.84 -3.68 -15.29
N VAL A 209 3.47 -2.65 -15.88
CA VAL A 209 3.91 -2.68 -17.28
C VAL A 209 4.98 -3.75 -17.50
N ILE A 210 5.97 -3.85 -16.62
CA ILE A 210 7.03 -4.86 -16.70
C ILE A 210 6.42 -6.27 -16.56
N GLY A 211 5.55 -6.49 -15.57
CA GLY A 211 4.89 -7.78 -15.37
C GLY A 211 4.02 -8.18 -16.55
N TRP A 212 3.22 -7.26 -17.08
CA TRP A 212 2.43 -7.50 -18.29
C TRP A 212 3.31 -7.85 -19.50
N ALA A 213 4.43 -7.13 -19.68
CA ALA A 213 5.39 -7.44 -20.73
C ALA A 213 5.95 -8.86 -20.53
N ILE A 214 6.44 -9.19 -19.35
CA ILE A 214 6.99 -10.53 -19.08
C ILE A 214 5.97 -11.64 -19.40
N VAL A 215 4.71 -11.49 -18.98
CA VAL A 215 3.65 -12.49 -19.27
C VAL A 215 3.37 -12.57 -20.76
N LYS A 216 3.21 -11.44 -21.44
CA LYS A 216 2.90 -11.39 -22.87
C LYS A 216 4.03 -11.97 -23.72
N TRP A 217 5.28 -11.80 -23.28
CA TRP A 217 6.47 -12.29 -23.95
C TRP A 217 6.89 -13.72 -23.52
N GLN A 218 6.20 -14.34 -22.55
CA GLN A 218 6.33 -15.77 -22.19
C GLN A 218 5.51 -16.71 -23.11
N LEU A 219 5.22 -16.28 -24.33
CA LEU A 219 4.94 -17.14 -25.50
C LEU A 219 6.24 -17.49 -26.26
N LEU A 220 7.35 -17.71 -25.53
CA LEU A 220 8.60 -18.28 -26.04
C LEU A 220 8.94 -19.53 -25.23
#